data_AF-A0A7D5QF78-F1
#
_entry.id   AF-A0A7D5QF78-F1
#
_cell.length_a   1.000
_cell.length_b   1.000
_cell.length_c   1.000
_cell.angle_alpha   90.00
_cell.angle_beta   90.00
_cell.angle_gamma   90.00
#
_symmetry.space_group_name_H-M   'P 1'
#
loop_
_entity.id
_entity.type
_entity.pdbx_description
1 polymer ?
#
loop_
_entity_poly.entity_id
_entity_poly.type
_entity_poly.pdbx_seq_one_letter_code
_entity_poly.pdbx_strand_id
1 'polypeptide(L)'
;MHSLETELARARELDEAELADAVETIGFECTRCGACCKAEADDPHTATVFPDEVRELQGGGDTRESGDVPGDGGVERSSEADYDWRDVARPMPYGLTDGPDGPEGETFEWALQTDACGDCTFYEEGDDGMGACTVHEDRPLVCRTYPFSVALGGTARPMGDAVDEAGMVRAHECEGLGRDITRADAEELAAALKERSVRELEEAIAVRDGYEPATPDPGEVVVHDSEGAKRPDGRPLDAPAGGAPADVPAEGDRSDAPGTTDDRGGAASGGGGADADPGGDGSDRR
;
A
#
# COMPACT_ATOMS: atom_id res chain seq x y z
N MET A 1 24.09 -8.89 -5.53
CA MET A 1 22.79 -8.79 -4.86
C MET A 1 23.04 -8.21 -3.48
N HIS A 2 22.50 -7.03 -3.21
CA HIS A 2 22.57 -6.43 -1.87
C HIS A 2 21.53 -7.11 -0.97
N SER A 3 21.68 -6.99 0.36
CA SER A 3 20.66 -7.51 1.28
C SER A 3 19.40 -6.66 1.22
N LEU A 4 18.24 -7.22 1.58
CA LEU A 4 16.98 -6.46 1.62
C LEU A 4 17.07 -5.24 2.54
N GLU A 5 17.79 -5.32 3.65
CA GLU A 5 18.00 -4.19 4.57
C GLU A 5 18.83 -3.08 3.94
N THR A 6 19.80 -3.44 3.09
CA THR A 6 20.60 -2.46 2.35
C THR A 6 19.75 -1.74 1.33
N GLU A 7 18.88 -2.48 0.62
CA GLU A 7 17.94 -1.88 -0.33
C GLU A 7 16.87 -1.05 0.39
N LEU A 8 16.40 -1.48 1.57
CA LEU A 8 15.44 -0.72 2.38
C LEU A 8 16.04 0.61 2.86
N ALA A 9 17.31 0.59 3.30
CA ALA A 9 18.02 1.82 3.64
C ALA A 9 18.09 2.78 2.44
N ARG A 10 18.37 2.26 1.24
CA ARG A 10 18.38 3.06 0.00
C ARG A 10 16.99 3.59 -0.37
N ALA A 11 15.95 2.76 -0.24
CA ALA A 11 14.57 3.17 -0.52
C ALA A 11 14.14 4.35 0.37
N ARG A 12 14.50 4.31 1.65
CA ARG A 12 14.23 5.40 2.60
C ARG A 12 14.97 6.69 2.26
N GLU A 13 16.13 6.58 1.62
CA GLU A 13 16.97 7.70 1.18
C GLU A 13 16.58 8.26 -0.20
N LEU A 14 15.58 7.70 -0.89
CA LEU A 14 15.11 8.22 -2.17
C LEU A 14 14.67 9.69 -2.04
N ASP A 15 15.17 10.52 -2.96
CA ASP A 15 14.77 11.92 -3.08
C ASP A 15 13.49 12.03 -3.92
N GLU A 16 12.40 12.43 -3.26
CA GLU A 16 11.09 12.58 -3.91
C GLU A 16 11.10 13.67 -5.00
N ALA A 17 11.92 14.71 -4.86
CA ALA A 17 12.03 15.74 -5.90
C ALA A 17 12.72 15.20 -7.16
N GLU A 18 13.77 14.39 -7.01
CA GLU A 18 14.42 13.72 -8.15
C GLU A 18 13.49 12.70 -8.83
N LEU A 19 12.69 11.98 -8.05
CA LEU A 19 11.65 11.09 -8.58
C LEU A 19 10.57 11.88 -9.33
N ALA A 20 10.12 13.02 -8.79
CA ALA A 20 9.14 13.88 -9.44
C ALA A 20 9.67 14.47 -10.76
N ASP A 21 10.94 14.89 -10.79
CA ASP A 21 11.61 15.35 -12.02
C ASP A 21 11.66 14.24 -13.08
N ALA A 22 11.92 13.01 -12.67
CA ALA A 22 11.92 11.86 -13.57
C ALA A 22 10.52 11.53 -14.09
N VAL A 23 9.49 11.55 -13.23
CA VAL A 23 8.09 11.36 -13.62
C VAL A 23 7.64 12.45 -14.60
N GLU A 24 7.95 13.72 -14.35
CA GLU A 24 7.66 14.81 -15.28
C GLU A 24 8.36 14.66 -16.62
N THR A 25 9.62 14.19 -16.60
CA THR A 25 10.40 13.98 -17.82
C THR A 25 9.76 12.91 -18.71
N ILE A 26 9.24 11.84 -18.11
CA ILE A 26 8.56 10.77 -18.85
C ILE A 26 7.16 11.23 -19.30
N GLY A 27 6.45 11.97 -18.44
CA GLY A 27 5.09 12.44 -18.67
C GLY A 27 4.05 11.33 -18.50
N PHE A 28 2.95 11.65 -17.80
CA PHE A 28 1.88 10.70 -17.54
C PHE A 28 0.56 11.37 -17.15
N GLU A 29 -0.55 10.87 -17.69
CA GLU A 29 -1.90 11.20 -17.23
C GLU A 29 -2.74 9.92 -17.22
N CYS A 30 -3.26 9.55 -16.04
CA CYS A 30 -4.19 8.42 -15.93
C CYS A 30 -5.54 8.77 -16.56
N THR A 31 -5.91 8.07 -17.63
CA THR A 31 -7.17 8.25 -18.37
C THR A 31 -8.35 7.51 -17.74
N ARG A 32 -8.12 6.79 -16.63
CA ARG A 32 -9.09 5.90 -15.98
C ARG A 32 -9.74 4.89 -16.94
N CYS A 33 -8.98 4.38 -17.93
CA CYS A 33 -9.49 3.42 -18.92
C CYS A 33 -9.71 2.00 -18.42
N GLY A 34 -9.18 1.66 -17.24
CA GLY A 34 -9.29 0.31 -16.66
C GLY A 34 -8.47 -0.76 -17.38
N ALA A 35 -7.64 -0.42 -18.37
CA ALA A 35 -6.81 -1.39 -19.08
C ALA A 35 -5.84 -2.13 -18.16
N CYS A 36 -5.29 -1.46 -17.14
CA CYS A 36 -4.41 -2.08 -16.14
C CYS A 36 -5.13 -3.07 -15.22
N CYS A 37 -6.46 -3.09 -15.21
CA CYS A 37 -7.27 -4.01 -14.42
C CYS A 37 -7.66 -5.26 -15.20
N LYS A 38 -7.42 -5.31 -16.52
CA LYS A 38 -7.79 -6.46 -17.35
C LYS A 38 -6.70 -7.53 -17.34
N ALA A 39 -7.10 -8.80 -17.38
CA ALA A 39 -6.17 -9.88 -17.65
C ALA A 39 -5.90 -10.02 -19.14
N GLU A 40 -4.67 -10.43 -19.46
CA GLU A 40 -4.29 -10.84 -20.81
C GLU A 40 -4.26 -12.37 -20.88
N ALA A 41 -4.49 -12.94 -22.07
CA ALA A 41 -4.66 -14.39 -22.23
C ALA A 41 -3.47 -15.23 -21.74
N ASP A 42 -2.27 -14.65 -21.76
CA ASP A 42 -1.02 -15.30 -21.36
C ASP A 42 -0.40 -14.67 -20.09
N ASP A 43 -1.04 -13.67 -19.48
CA ASP A 43 -0.54 -12.98 -18.28
C ASP A 43 -1.68 -12.68 -17.29
N PRO A 44 -1.83 -13.49 -16.22
CA PRO A 44 -2.88 -13.29 -15.24
C PRO A 44 -2.66 -11.99 -14.47
N HIS A 45 -3.75 -11.28 -14.17
CA HIS A 45 -3.70 -10.08 -13.34
C HIS A 45 -3.17 -10.44 -11.93
N THR A 46 -1.96 -9.95 -11.62
CA THR A 46 -1.18 -10.31 -10.42
C THR A 46 -0.74 -9.09 -9.62
N ALA A 47 -1.57 -8.03 -9.62
CA ALA A 47 -1.34 -6.86 -8.78
C ALA A 47 -1.29 -7.27 -7.30
N THR A 48 -0.09 -7.19 -6.71
CA THR A 48 0.16 -7.52 -5.30
C THR A 48 -0.63 -6.59 -4.38
N VAL A 49 -1.17 -7.12 -3.30
CA VAL A 49 -1.85 -6.37 -2.25
C VAL A 49 -1.37 -6.83 -0.88
N PHE A 50 -1.07 -5.91 0.02
CA PHE A 50 -0.62 -6.22 1.38
C PHE A 50 -1.79 -6.37 2.35
N PRO A 51 -1.60 -7.04 3.51
CA PRO A 51 -2.71 -7.37 4.40
C PRO A 51 -3.50 -6.18 4.94
N ASP A 52 -2.85 -5.05 5.18
CA ASP A 52 -3.51 -3.79 5.55
C ASP A 52 -4.30 -3.20 4.38
N GLU A 53 -3.73 -3.18 3.18
CA GLU A 53 -4.42 -2.73 1.96
C GLU A 53 -5.67 -3.59 1.65
N VAL A 54 -5.62 -4.91 1.91
CA VAL A 54 -6.82 -5.76 1.80
C VAL A 54 -7.90 -5.27 2.75
N ARG A 55 -7.56 -5.02 4.02
CA ARG A 55 -8.53 -4.57 5.03
C ARG A 55 -9.08 -3.17 4.73
N GLU A 56 -8.27 -2.28 4.18
CA GLU A 56 -8.74 -0.96 3.71
C GLU A 56 -9.79 -1.11 2.61
N LEU A 57 -9.53 -1.98 1.61
CA LEU A 57 -10.48 -2.26 0.53
C LEU A 57 -11.74 -2.98 1.02
N GLN A 58 -11.66 -3.78 2.08
CA GLN A 58 -12.85 -4.39 2.69
C GLN A 58 -13.83 -3.33 3.23
N GLY A 59 -13.32 -2.26 3.83
CA GLY A 59 -14.13 -1.14 4.37
C GLY A 59 -14.50 -0.05 3.36
N GLY A 60 -13.80 0.02 2.22
CA GLY A 60 -14.04 1.02 1.17
C GLY A 60 -15.34 0.81 0.36
N GLY A 61 -16.02 -0.32 0.52
CA GLY A 61 -17.26 -0.66 -0.20
C GLY A 61 -18.47 0.25 0.09
N ASP A 62 -18.35 1.15 1.08
CA ASP A 62 -19.41 2.04 1.57
C ASP A 62 -19.56 3.37 0.81
N THR A 63 -18.62 3.75 -0.08
CA THR A 63 -18.72 5.01 -0.85
C THR A 63 -19.72 4.97 -2.02
N ARG A 64 -20.51 3.88 -2.12
CA ARG A 64 -21.65 3.79 -3.03
C ARG A 64 -22.73 4.78 -2.59
N GLU A 65 -22.70 6.00 -3.13
CA GLU A 65 -23.86 6.90 -3.11
C GLU A 65 -25.05 6.10 -3.64
N SER A 66 -25.97 5.85 -2.72
CA SER A 66 -27.22 5.15 -2.98
C SER A 66 -27.99 5.92 -4.04
N GLY A 67 -27.95 5.44 -5.29
CA GLY A 67 -28.97 5.79 -6.27
C GLY A 67 -30.31 5.28 -5.76
N ASP A 68 -31.09 6.17 -5.14
CA ASP A 68 -32.46 5.91 -4.71
C ASP A 68 -33.31 5.35 -5.86
N VAL A 69 -33.49 4.03 -5.91
CA VAL A 69 -34.55 3.39 -6.68
C VAL A 69 -35.59 2.87 -5.69
N PRO A 70 -36.75 3.53 -5.55
CA PRO A 70 -37.82 3.02 -4.69
C PRO A 70 -38.56 1.89 -5.42
N GLY A 71 -38.46 0.65 -4.92
CA GLY A 71 -39.13 -0.50 -5.54
C GLY A 71 -39.27 -1.73 -4.64
N ASP A 72 -40.38 -1.76 -3.89
CA ASP A 72 -41.16 -2.89 -3.37
C ASP A 72 -40.45 -4.21 -2.97
N GLY A 73 -40.39 -4.47 -1.66
CA GLY A 73 -40.19 -5.82 -1.11
C GLY A 73 -39.06 -5.91 -0.08
N GLY A 74 -39.32 -5.44 1.14
CA GLY A 74 -38.37 -5.46 2.25
C GLY A 74 -37.85 -6.86 2.59
N VAL A 75 -36.61 -7.12 2.21
CA VAL A 75 -35.67 -7.87 3.04
C VAL A 75 -34.86 -6.80 3.74
N GLU A 76 -34.79 -6.84 5.07
CA GLU A 76 -33.92 -5.93 5.82
C GLU A 76 -32.50 -6.18 5.33
N ARG A 77 -31.99 -5.31 4.45
CA ARG A 77 -30.57 -5.25 4.14
C ARG A 77 -29.91 -4.87 5.46
N SER A 78 -29.19 -5.81 6.06
CA SER A 78 -28.23 -5.48 7.10
C SER A 78 -27.34 -4.36 6.57
N SER A 79 -27.03 -3.41 7.44
CA SER A 79 -26.20 -2.24 7.20
C SER A 79 -24.75 -2.53 6.78
N GLU A 80 -24.36 -3.76 6.50
CA GLU A 80 -22.97 -4.22 6.54
C GLU A 80 -22.73 -5.34 5.51
N ALA A 81 -22.10 -5.04 4.38
CA ALA A 81 -21.44 -6.06 3.58
C ALA A 81 -20.07 -5.52 3.20
N ASP A 82 -19.23 -5.34 4.23
CA ASP A 82 -17.78 -5.29 4.04
C ASP A 82 -17.40 -6.51 3.19
N TYR A 83 -16.54 -6.31 2.19
CA TYR A 83 -16.07 -7.42 1.36
C TYR A 83 -15.41 -8.49 2.25
N ASP A 84 -15.65 -9.77 2.00
CA ASP A 84 -14.81 -10.82 2.59
C ASP A 84 -13.40 -10.72 2.00
N TRP A 85 -12.41 -11.25 2.71
CA TRP A 85 -11.02 -11.30 2.25
C TRP A 85 -10.93 -11.89 0.85
N ARG A 86 -11.70 -12.96 0.60
CA ARG A 86 -11.75 -13.65 -0.70
C ARG A 86 -12.41 -12.85 -1.81
N ASP A 87 -13.20 -11.84 -1.46
CA ASP A 87 -13.78 -10.94 -2.44
C ASP A 87 -12.76 -9.89 -2.88
N VAL A 88 -11.76 -9.57 -2.06
CA VAL A 88 -10.73 -8.55 -2.33
C VAL A 88 -9.42 -9.16 -2.85
N ALA A 89 -8.99 -10.27 -2.26
CA ALA A 89 -7.67 -10.84 -2.44
C ALA A 89 -7.71 -12.36 -2.59
N ARG A 90 -6.70 -12.88 -3.29
CA ARG A 90 -6.48 -14.32 -3.48
C ARG A 90 -5.01 -14.67 -3.26
N PRO A 91 -4.71 -15.95 -2.97
CA PRO A 91 -3.32 -16.43 -2.97
C PRO A 91 -2.63 -16.07 -4.29
N MET A 92 -1.37 -15.64 -4.22
CA MET A 92 -0.53 -15.56 -5.41
C MET A 92 -0.49 -16.92 -6.13
N PRO A 93 -0.55 -16.96 -7.47
CA PRO A 93 -0.58 -18.22 -8.20
C PRO A 93 0.77 -18.94 -8.22
N TYR A 94 1.87 -18.25 -7.91
CA TYR A 94 3.22 -18.81 -7.98
C TYR A 94 3.52 -19.73 -6.78
N GLY A 95 4.16 -20.86 -7.04
CA GLY A 95 4.50 -21.85 -6.02
C GLY A 95 3.40 -22.89 -5.75
N LEU A 96 2.18 -22.65 -6.23
CA LEU A 96 1.07 -23.59 -6.14
C LEU A 96 1.11 -24.60 -7.29
N THR A 97 0.50 -25.76 -7.07
CA THR A 97 0.31 -26.82 -8.08
C THR A 97 -1.16 -27.13 -8.28
N ASP A 98 -1.55 -27.52 -9.50
CA ASP A 98 -2.92 -27.94 -9.79
C ASP A 98 -3.24 -29.30 -9.15
N GLY A 99 -4.15 -29.29 -8.18
CA GLY A 99 -4.72 -30.47 -7.54
C GLY A 99 -6.11 -30.84 -8.08
N PRO A 100 -6.70 -31.95 -7.60
CA PRO A 100 -8.02 -32.42 -8.05
C PRO A 100 -9.17 -31.47 -7.68
N ASP A 101 -9.02 -30.70 -6.60
CA ASP A 101 -10.05 -29.81 -6.06
C ASP A 101 -9.70 -28.31 -6.25
N GLY A 102 -8.63 -28.00 -6.98
CA GLY A 102 -8.10 -26.65 -7.17
C GLY A 102 -6.60 -26.55 -6.90
N PRO A 103 -6.03 -25.33 -6.84
CA PRO A 103 -4.63 -25.14 -6.48
C PRO A 103 -4.36 -25.65 -5.05
N GLU A 104 -3.19 -26.26 -4.85
CA GLU A 104 -2.71 -26.76 -3.55
C GLU A 104 -1.23 -26.40 -3.36
N GLY A 105 -0.80 -26.26 -2.10
CA GLY A 105 0.59 -25.96 -1.73
C GLY A 105 0.79 -24.69 -0.92
N GLU A 106 2.03 -24.19 -0.93
CA GLU A 106 2.42 -22.96 -0.22
C GLU A 106 2.74 -21.85 -1.23
N THR A 107 2.31 -20.63 -0.94
CA THR A 107 2.65 -19.43 -1.72
C THR A 107 2.99 -18.25 -0.82
N PHE A 108 3.46 -17.17 -1.42
CA PHE A 108 3.84 -15.94 -0.75
C PHE A 108 2.99 -14.77 -1.23
N GLU A 109 2.52 -13.96 -0.28
CA GLU A 109 1.73 -12.76 -0.50
C GLU A 109 0.41 -12.98 -1.26
N TRP A 110 -0.30 -11.87 -1.48
CA TRP A 110 -1.64 -11.84 -2.05
C TRP A 110 -1.65 -11.07 -3.36
N ALA A 111 -2.52 -11.51 -4.28
CA ALA A 111 -2.90 -10.73 -5.44
C ALA A 111 -4.33 -10.22 -5.26
N LEU A 112 -4.65 -9.07 -5.86
CA LEU A 112 -6.04 -8.64 -6.02
C LEU A 112 -6.87 -9.75 -6.68
N GLN A 113 -8.08 -9.94 -6.15
CA GLN A 113 -9.03 -10.93 -6.66
C GLN A 113 -9.45 -10.58 -8.10
N THR A 114 -9.81 -11.60 -8.86
CA THR A 114 -10.39 -11.43 -10.20
C THR A 114 -11.75 -12.07 -10.31
N ASP A 115 -12.49 -11.62 -11.31
CA ASP A 115 -13.72 -12.24 -11.75
C ASP A 115 -13.47 -13.51 -12.59
N ALA A 116 -14.55 -14.02 -13.20
CA ALA A 116 -14.52 -15.20 -14.06
C ALA A 116 -13.83 -14.97 -15.42
N CYS A 117 -13.66 -13.72 -15.85
CA CYS A 117 -12.91 -13.35 -17.05
C CYS A 117 -11.41 -13.25 -16.76
N GLY A 118 -11.03 -13.14 -15.48
CA GLY A 118 -9.66 -12.92 -15.04
C GLY A 118 -9.35 -11.44 -14.78
N ASP A 119 -10.31 -10.54 -14.97
CA ASP A 119 -10.15 -9.11 -14.72
C ASP A 119 -10.24 -8.83 -13.22
N CYS A 120 -9.53 -7.80 -12.74
CA CYS A 120 -9.59 -7.37 -11.34
C CYS A 120 -11.04 -7.23 -10.88
N THR A 121 -11.38 -7.74 -9.69
CA THR A 121 -12.76 -7.74 -9.17
C THR A 121 -13.37 -6.33 -9.03
N PHE A 122 -12.54 -5.30 -8.99
CA PHE A 122 -12.96 -3.90 -8.91
C PHE A 122 -13.13 -3.24 -10.28
N TYR A 123 -12.88 -3.98 -11.36
CA TYR A 123 -13.13 -3.53 -12.73
C TYR A 123 -14.63 -3.55 -13.03
N GLU A 124 -15.14 -2.42 -13.53
CA GLU A 124 -16.48 -2.33 -14.10
C GLU A 124 -16.40 -1.71 -15.49
N GLU A 125 -17.14 -2.27 -16.45
CA GLU A 125 -17.31 -1.69 -17.78
C GLU A 125 -18.63 -0.92 -17.84
N GLY A 126 -18.56 0.37 -18.17
CA GLY A 126 -19.73 1.21 -18.37
C GLY A 126 -20.49 0.89 -19.66
N ASP A 127 -21.72 1.41 -19.78
CA ASP A 127 -22.57 1.21 -20.96
C ASP A 127 -21.96 1.75 -22.27
N ASP A 128 -20.97 2.64 -22.17
CA ASP A 128 -20.21 3.20 -23.29
C ASP A 128 -18.98 2.36 -23.69
N GLY A 129 -18.76 1.23 -23.01
CA GLY A 129 -17.62 0.33 -23.19
C GLY A 129 -16.33 0.81 -22.53
N MET A 130 -16.39 1.88 -21.72
CA MET A 130 -15.23 2.37 -20.98
C MET A 130 -15.09 1.62 -19.67
N GLY A 131 -13.91 1.06 -19.42
CA GLY A 131 -13.58 0.43 -18.15
C GLY A 131 -13.30 1.44 -17.05
N ALA A 132 -13.65 1.13 -15.81
CA ALA A 132 -13.36 1.93 -14.63
C ALA A 132 -12.96 1.05 -13.44
N CYS A 133 -12.07 1.59 -12.59
CA CYS A 133 -11.76 1.00 -11.29
C CYS A 133 -12.70 1.60 -10.25
N THR A 134 -13.53 0.77 -9.62
CA THR A 134 -14.53 1.20 -8.62
C THR A 134 -13.90 1.72 -7.33
N VAL A 135 -12.67 1.31 -7.02
CA VAL A 135 -11.90 1.72 -5.84
C VAL A 135 -10.75 2.65 -6.19
N HIS A 136 -10.88 3.47 -7.25
CA HIS A 136 -9.76 4.26 -7.80
C HIS A 136 -9.07 5.16 -6.75
N GLU A 137 -9.82 5.68 -5.78
CA GLU A 137 -9.29 6.55 -4.72
C GLU A 137 -8.55 5.73 -3.63
N ASP A 138 -9.06 4.54 -3.33
CA ASP A 138 -8.53 3.62 -2.31
C ASP A 138 -7.59 2.55 -2.89
N ARG A 139 -7.05 2.78 -4.09
CA ARG A 139 -6.19 1.80 -4.77
C ARG A 139 -4.96 1.44 -3.92
N PRO A 140 -4.58 0.14 -3.90
CA PRO A 140 -3.30 -0.31 -3.37
C PRO A 140 -2.13 0.42 -4.02
N LEU A 141 -1.00 0.46 -3.32
CA LEU A 141 0.24 1.13 -3.74
C LEU A 141 0.70 0.68 -5.13
N VAL A 142 0.60 -0.62 -5.46
CA VAL A 142 0.94 -1.14 -6.79
C VAL A 142 0.11 -0.49 -7.89
N CYS A 143 -1.19 -0.28 -7.64
CA CYS A 143 -2.13 0.31 -8.60
C CYS A 143 -2.04 1.83 -8.64
N ARG A 144 -1.77 2.48 -7.49
CA ARG A 144 -1.60 3.93 -7.38
C ARG A 144 -0.35 4.42 -8.11
N THR A 145 0.71 3.62 -8.08
CA THR A 145 2.01 3.97 -8.68
C THR A 145 2.15 3.51 -10.13
N TYR A 146 1.24 2.68 -10.64
CA TYR A 146 1.23 2.28 -12.05
C TYR A 146 1.09 3.51 -12.97
N PRO A 147 1.88 3.63 -14.06
CA PRO A 147 2.74 2.60 -14.65
C PRO A 147 4.21 2.66 -14.22
N PHE A 148 4.51 3.29 -13.08
CA PHE A 148 5.88 3.52 -12.64
C PHE A 148 6.36 2.53 -11.59
N SER A 149 7.68 2.34 -11.55
CA SER A 149 8.40 1.62 -10.50
C SER A 149 9.79 2.23 -10.30
N VAL A 150 10.46 1.90 -9.19
CA VAL A 150 11.82 2.39 -8.89
C VAL A 150 12.84 1.26 -9.05
N ALA A 151 13.91 1.52 -9.79
CA ALA A 151 15.01 0.58 -10.00
C ALA A 151 15.97 0.54 -8.80
N LEU A 152 15.56 -0.11 -7.71
CA LEU A 152 16.43 -0.47 -6.58
C LEU A 152 17.18 -1.78 -6.89
N GLY A 153 18.44 -1.89 -6.46
CA GLY A 153 19.49 -2.77 -6.98
C GLY A 153 19.35 -4.27 -6.69
N GLY A 154 18.14 -4.82 -6.69
CA GLY A 154 17.87 -6.23 -6.48
C GLY A 154 16.40 -6.66 -6.44
N THR A 155 15.43 -5.76 -6.61
CA THR A 155 14.01 -6.12 -6.65
C THR A 155 13.63 -6.58 -8.06
N ALA A 156 12.81 -7.64 -8.14
CA ALA A 156 12.28 -8.12 -9.41
C ALA A 156 11.48 -6.99 -10.07
N ARG A 157 11.58 -6.87 -11.41
CA ARG A 157 10.75 -5.95 -12.20
C ARG A 157 9.30 -6.45 -12.13
N PRO A 158 8.42 -5.87 -11.28
CA PRO A 158 7.13 -6.50 -11.00
C PRO A 158 6.16 -6.37 -12.17
N MET A 159 6.40 -5.39 -13.06
CA MET A 159 5.48 -4.98 -14.13
C MET A 159 6.08 -5.25 -15.52
N GLY A 160 7.02 -6.18 -15.63
CA GLY A 160 7.65 -6.53 -16.91
C GLY A 160 8.80 -5.59 -17.32
N ASP A 161 9.10 -5.58 -18.62
CA ASP A 161 10.17 -4.76 -19.18
C ASP A 161 9.72 -3.31 -19.32
N ALA A 162 10.53 -2.39 -18.79
CA ALA A 162 10.26 -0.97 -18.89
C ALA A 162 10.32 -0.50 -20.35
N VAL A 163 9.32 0.29 -20.76
CA VAL A 163 9.25 0.93 -22.08
C VAL A 163 9.89 2.31 -22.11
N ASP A 164 10.07 2.93 -20.94
CA ASP A 164 10.80 4.19 -20.77
C ASP A 164 11.50 4.25 -19.40
N GLU A 165 12.53 5.09 -19.28
CA GLU A 165 13.27 5.28 -18.04
C GLU A 165 13.84 6.69 -17.90
N ALA A 166 13.77 7.23 -16.67
CA ALA A 166 14.42 8.48 -16.29
C ALA A 166 15.01 8.33 -14.88
N GLY A 167 16.33 8.45 -14.75
CA GLY A 167 17.01 8.23 -13.48
C GLY A 167 16.72 6.84 -12.90
N MET A 168 16.12 6.80 -11.71
CA MET A 168 15.68 5.56 -11.04
C MET A 168 14.26 5.14 -11.39
N VAL A 169 13.46 6.01 -12.03
CA VAL A 169 12.08 5.71 -12.41
C VAL A 169 12.07 4.86 -13.69
N ARG A 170 11.19 3.86 -13.71
CA ARG A 170 10.92 2.97 -14.84
C ARG A 170 9.44 3.03 -15.15
N ALA A 171 9.10 3.22 -16.41
CA ALA A 171 7.73 3.24 -16.89
C ALA A 171 7.41 1.96 -17.65
N HIS A 172 6.21 1.43 -17.40
CA HIS A 172 5.68 0.21 -18.02
C HIS A 172 4.57 0.55 -18.99
N GLU A 173 4.19 -0.40 -19.84
CA GLU A 173 3.22 -0.18 -20.92
C GLU A 173 1.91 0.43 -20.38
N CYS A 174 1.59 1.65 -20.82
CA CYS A 174 0.35 2.35 -20.50
C CYS A 174 0.06 3.43 -21.55
N GLU A 175 -1.21 3.57 -21.95
CA GLU A 175 -1.64 4.60 -22.91
C GLU A 175 -1.57 6.04 -22.37
N GLY A 176 -1.40 6.20 -21.05
CA GLY A 176 -1.28 7.49 -20.38
C GLY A 176 0.11 8.11 -20.49
N LEU A 177 1.13 7.35 -20.93
CA LEU A 177 2.51 7.84 -21.00
C LEU A 177 2.72 8.91 -22.07
N GLY A 178 3.68 9.82 -21.81
CA GLY A 178 4.05 10.91 -22.71
C GLY A 178 3.07 12.10 -22.71
N ARG A 179 2.07 12.08 -21.84
CA ARG A 179 1.13 13.19 -21.61
C ARG A 179 1.69 14.18 -20.59
N ASP A 180 1.18 15.41 -20.60
CA ASP A 180 1.59 16.42 -19.63
C ASP A 180 1.10 16.04 -18.23
N ILE A 181 2.00 16.05 -17.25
CA ILE A 181 1.69 15.91 -15.83
C ILE A 181 1.99 17.22 -15.11
N THR A 182 1.17 17.61 -14.13
CA THR A 182 1.47 18.78 -13.32
C THR A 182 2.56 18.44 -12.28
N ARG A 183 3.31 19.45 -11.84
CA ARG A 183 4.30 19.26 -10.77
C ARG A 183 3.70 18.67 -9.51
N ALA A 184 2.50 19.11 -9.12
CA ALA A 184 1.83 18.61 -7.94
C ALA A 184 1.50 17.11 -8.09
N ASP A 185 0.98 16.68 -9.24
CA ASP A 185 0.66 15.27 -9.49
C ASP A 185 1.94 14.42 -9.59
N ALA A 186 3.01 14.97 -10.16
CA ALA A 186 4.31 14.29 -10.21
C ALA A 186 4.94 14.11 -8.81
N GLU A 187 4.81 15.11 -7.94
CA GLU A 187 5.23 15.03 -6.54
C GLU A 187 4.41 14.00 -5.74
N GLU A 188 3.08 13.96 -5.95
CA GLU A 188 2.22 12.94 -5.33
C GLU A 188 2.62 11.52 -5.78
N LEU A 189 2.84 11.32 -7.09
CA LEU A 189 3.25 10.04 -7.64
C LEU A 189 4.64 9.64 -7.17
N ALA A 190 5.56 10.59 -7.04
CA ALA A 190 6.90 10.37 -6.50
C ALA A 190 6.88 9.95 -5.03
N ALA A 191 6.06 10.59 -4.21
CA ALA A 191 5.86 10.21 -2.81
C ALA A 191 5.31 8.78 -2.71
N ALA A 192 4.27 8.46 -3.50
CA ALA A 192 3.69 7.11 -3.56
C ALA A 192 4.70 6.06 -4.06
N LEU A 193 5.56 6.39 -5.03
CA LEU A 193 6.60 5.49 -5.54
C LEU A 193 7.63 5.14 -4.46
N LYS A 194 8.05 6.13 -3.67
CA LYS A 194 8.96 5.91 -2.56
C LYS A 194 8.29 5.12 -1.44
N GLU A 195 7.08 5.49 -1.05
CA GLU A 195 6.28 4.76 -0.06
C GLU A 195 6.16 3.29 -0.44
N ARG A 196 5.72 3.00 -1.67
CA ARG A 196 5.67 1.65 -2.22
C ARG A 196 7.02 0.93 -2.15
N SER A 197 8.09 1.59 -2.57
CA SER A 197 9.43 0.98 -2.57
C SER A 197 9.90 0.59 -1.17
N VAL A 198 9.61 1.43 -0.17
CA VAL A 198 9.92 1.14 1.23
C VAL A 198 9.04 -0.01 1.72
N ARG A 199 7.73 0.06 1.47
CA ARG A 199 6.76 -0.93 1.93
C ARG A 199 7.05 -2.33 1.36
N GLU A 200 7.24 -2.46 0.06
CA GLU A 200 7.58 -3.75 -0.59
C GLU A 200 8.80 -4.41 0.05
N LEU A 201 9.80 -3.63 0.46
CA LEU A 201 11.00 -4.16 1.12
C LEU A 201 10.76 -4.53 2.59
N GLU A 202 9.94 -3.77 3.31
CA GLU A 202 9.54 -4.10 4.70
C GLU A 202 8.72 -5.40 4.74
N GLU A 203 7.76 -5.54 3.83
CA GLU A 203 6.91 -6.72 3.68
C GLU A 203 7.77 -7.95 3.33
N ALA A 204 8.67 -7.83 2.34
CA ALA A 204 9.58 -8.91 1.97
C ALA A 204 10.54 -9.32 3.10
N ILE A 205 11.02 -8.36 3.91
CA ILE A 205 11.85 -8.64 5.10
C ILE A 205 11.02 -9.38 6.15
N ALA A 206 9.80 -8.93 6.42
CA ALA A 206 8.91 -9.53 7.40
C ALA A 206 8.56 -10.98 7.02
N VAL A 207 8.21 -11.23 5.76
CA VAL A 207 8.00 -12.59 5.22
C VAL A 207 9.23 -13.46 5.44
N ARG A 208 10.41 -12.97 5.02
CA ARG A 208 11.67 -13.73 5.16
C ARG A 208 11.99 -14.07 6.62
N ASP A 209 11.78 -13.13 7.53
CA ASP A 209 12.14 -13.28 8.95
C ASP A 209 11.12 -14.11 9.72
N GLY A 210 9.85 -14.11 9.30
CA GLY A 210 8.76 -14.87 9.90
C GLY A 210 8.45 -16.22 9.24
N TYR A 211 9.05 -16.53 8.09
CA TYR A 211 8.73 -17.73 7.33
C TYR A 211 9.08 -19.03 8.08
N GLU A 212 8.06 -19.86 8.27
CA GLU A 212 8.18 -21.25 8.71
C GLU A 212 7.41 -22.14 7.73
N PRO A 213 8.00 -23.22 7.16
CA PRO A 213 7.28 -24.12 6.26
C PRO A 213 6.03 -24.73 6.90
N ALA A 214 4.88 -24.65 6.22
CA ALA A 214 3.59 -25.04 6.79
C ALA A 214 3.15 -26.48 6.48
N THR A 215 3.71 -27.12 5.44
CA THR A 215 3.39 -28.51 5.04
C THR A 215 1.88 -28.78 4.91
N PRO A 216 1.17 -28.08 4.00
CA PRO A 216 -0.28 -28.25 3.81
C PRO A 216 -0.67 -29.70 3.43
N ASP A 217 -1.84 -30.13 3.86
CA ASP A 217 -2.45 -31.39 3.40
C ASP A 217 -2.86 -31.27 1.91
N PRO A 218 -3.05 -32.39 1.19
CA PRO A 218 -3.56 -32.36 -0.19
C PRO A 218 -4.88 -31.58 -0.29
N GLY A 219 -4.98 -30.69 -1.27
CA GLY A 219 -6.10 -29.76 -1.45
C GLY A 219 -6.07 -28.51 -0.56
N GLU A 220 -5.06 -28.33 0.30
CA GLU A 220 -4.90 -27.12 1.11
C GLU A 220 -3.92 -26.12 0.49
N VAL A 221 -4.22 -24.84 0.69
CA VAL A 221 -3.34 -23.72 0.33
C VAL A 221 -2.98 -22.96 1.60
N VAL A 222 -1.69 -22.68 1.77
CA VAL A 222 -1.18 -21.77 2.79
C VAL A 222 -0.52 -20.59 2.11
N VAL A 223 -0.87 -19.38 2.56
CA VAL A 223 -0.28 -18.12 2.10
C VAL A 223 0.62 -17.58 3.20
N HIS A 224 1.87 -17.25 2.88
CA HIS A 224 2.79 -16.58 3.80
C HIS A 224 2.88 -15.10 3.44
N ASP A 225 2.45 -14.22 4.33
CA ASP A 225 2.64 -12.77 4.21
C ASP A 225 3.45 -12.21 5.40
N SER A 226 3.58 -10.89 5.48
CA SER A 226 4.34 -10.21 6.53
C SER A 226 3.79 -10.44 7.95
N GLU A 227 2.55 -10.91 8.08
CA GLU A 227 1.91 -11.24 9.35
C GLU A 227 1.96 -12.74 9.67
N GLY A 228 2.55 -13.55 8.78
CA GLY A 228 2.77 -14.99 8.95
C GLY A 228 1.91 -15.87 8.06
N ALA A 229 1.82 -17.17 8.42
CA ALA A 229 1.09 -18.17 7.64
C ALA A 229 -0.43 -18.03 7.81
N LYS A 230 -1.15 -18.06 6.69
CA LYS A 230 -2.59 -17.84 6.60
C LYS A 230 -3.30 -18.86 5.74
N ARG A 231 -4.59 -19.04 6.04
CA ARG A 231 -5.55 -19.73 5.18
C ARG A 231 -5.94 -18.83 4.01
N PRO A 232 -6.52 -19.36 2.91
CA PRO A 232 -6.91 -18.56 1.76
C PRO A 232 -8.03 -17.52 2.03
N ASP A 233 -8.62 -17.49 3.22
CA ASP A 233 -9.53 -16.43 3.68
C ASP A 233 -8.83 -15.36 4.55
N GLY A 234 -7.50 -15.30 4.53
CA GLY A 234 -6.73 -14.29 5.27
C GLY A 234 -6.62 -14.53 6.76
N ARG A 235 -7.28 -15.57 7.31
CA ARG A 235 -7.16 -15.91 8.73
C ARG A 235 -5.82 -16.58 9.03
N PRO A 236 -5.18 -16.29 10.18
CA PRO A 236 -3.96 -16.98 10.59
C PRO A 236 -4.15 -18.49 10.66
N LEU A 237 -3.15 -19.25 10.21
CA LEU A 237 -3.19 -20.72 10.17
C LEU A 237 -3.35 -21.33 11.57
N ASP A 238 -2.69 -20.74 12.56
CA ASP A 238 -2.70 -21.15 13.97
C ASP A 238 -3.89 -20.61 14.78
N ALA A 239 -4.78 -19.82 14.16
CA ALA A 239 -5.96 -19.33 14.86
C ALA A 239 -6.91 -20.50 15.19
N PRO A 240 -7.42 -20.60 16.43
CA PRO A 240 -8.41 -21.60 16.77
C PRO A 240 -9.64 -21.43 15.88
N ALA A 241 -10.11 -22.53 15.27
CA ALA A 241 -11.28 -22.53 14.40
C ALA A 241 -12.51 -21.98 15.17
N GLY A 242 -12.82 -20.69 14.98
CA GLY A 242 -13.97 -20.02 15.59
C GLY A 242 -13.75 -18.65 16.23
N GLY A 243 -12.56 -18.04 16.15
CA GLY A 243 -12.36 -16.65 16.59
C GLY A 243 -12.62 -15.65 15.46
N ALA A 244 -13.51 -14.68 15.67
CA ALA A 244 -13.54 -13.46 14.85
C ALA A 244 -12.16 -12.77 14.92
N PRO A 245 -11.72 -12.07 13.85
CA PRO A 245 -10.43 -11.38 13.88
C PRO A 245 -10.40 -10.42 15.07
N ALA A 246 -9.37 -10.51 15.90
CA ALA A 246 -9.15 -9.53 16.94
C ALA A 246 -8.72 -8.23 16.24
N ASP A 247 -9.50 -7.18 16.43
CA ASP A 247 -9.12 -5.81 16.07
C ASP A 247 -7.70 -5.55 16.59
N VAL A 248 -6.74 -5.41 15.67
CA VAL A 248 -5.42 -4.91 16.01
C VAL A 248 -5.62 -3.45 16.37
N PRO A 249 -5.37 -3.03 17.63
CA PRO A 249 -5.60 -1.64 17.99
C PRO A 249 -4.60 -0.77 17.23
N ALA A 250 -5.12 0.19 16.47
CA ALA A 250 -4.33 1.28 15.89
C ALA A 250 -3.46 1.89 16.99
N GLU A 251 -2.16 2.03 16.72
CA GLU A 251 -1.20 2.56 17.69
C GLU A 251 -1.64 3.96 18.15
N GLY A 252 -1.87 4.06 19.45
CA GLY A 252 -2.48 5.20 20.11
C GLY A 252 -1.65 6.48 20.03
N ASP A 253 -2.38 7.56 19.76
CA ASP A 253 -2.11 8.96 20.06
C ASP A 253 -1.21 9.15 21.30
N ARG A 254 0.03 9.57 21.06
CA ARG A 254 0.95 10.02 22.11
C ARG A 254 0.67 11.48 22.45
N SER A 255 -0.36 11.70 23.25
CA SER A 255 -0.65 13.00 23.84
C SER A 255 -0.91 12.86 25.34
N ASP A 256 0.14 12.58 26.12
CA ASP A 256 0.08 12.74 27.58
C ASP A 256 1.39 13.37 28.10
N ALA A 257 1.32 14.68 28.34
CA ALA A 257 2.31 15.45 29.09
C ALA A 257 1.94 15.43 30.58
N PRO A 258 2.84 15.11 31.52
CA PRO A 258 2.51 15.21 32.93
C PRO A 258 2.63 16.65 33.42
N GLY A 259 1.54 17.06 34.06
CA GLY A 259 1.30 18.35 34.69
C GLY A 259 2.33 18.76 35.74
N THR A 260 2.41 20.08 35.86
CA THR A 260 3.11 20.86 36.87
C THR A 260 2.69 20.49 38.29
N THR A 261 3.64 20.17 39.16
CA THR A 261 3.44 20.23 40.61
C THR A 261 4.21 21.41 41.19
N ASP A 262 3.42 22.36 41.69
CA ASP A 262 3.75 23.41 42.64
C ASP A 262 4.48 22.82 43.86
N ASP A 263 5.67 23.32 44.20
CA ASP A 263 6.20 23.19 45.56
C ASP A 263 6.84 24.53 46.00
N ARG A 264 6.19 25.14 46.99
CA ARG A 264 6.65 26.33 47.69
C ARG A 264 7.44 25.92 48.92
N GLY A 265 8.66 26.44 49.04
CA GLY A 265 9.12 27.03 50.31
C GLY A 265 10.53 26.65 50.75
N GLY A 266 11.36 27.67 51.04
CA GLY A 266 12.44 27.55 52.02
C GLY A 266 13.73 28.29 51.68
N ALA A 267 13.84 29.53 52.15
CA ALA A 267 14.95 30.46 51.99
C ALA A 267 16.32 30.00 52.55
N ALA A 268 17.41 30.56 52.01
CA ALA A 268 18.45 31.28 52.78
C ALA A 268 19.57 31.91 51.90
N SER A 269 19.55 33.24 51.83
CA SER A 269 20.66 34.21 52.03
C SER A 269 21.99 34.17 51.26
N GLY A 270 22.29 35.34 50.68
CA GLY A 270 23.64 35.90 50.41
C GLY A 270 23.82 36.24 48.93
N GLY A 271 24.14 37.44 48.46
CA GLY A 271 24.57 38.70 49.06
C GLY A 271 25.48 39.42 48.04
N GLY A 272 25.19 40.68 47.72
CA GLY A 272 26.01 41.57 46.85
C GLY A 272 25.61 41.51 45.37
N GLY A 273 25.19 42.58 44.68
CA GLY A 273 25.39 44.01 44.87
C GLY A 273 26.36 44.53 43.80
N ALA A 274 25.84 45.14 42.74
CA ALA A 274 26.41 46.31 42.05
C ALA A 274 25.63 46.61 40.75
N ASP A 275 25.16 47.84 40.70
CA ASP A 275 24.62 48.60 39.58
C ASP A 275 25.57 48.68 38.37
N ALA A 276 25.01 48.76 37.15
CA ALA A 276 25.28 49.84 36.18
C ALA A 276 24.48 49.68 34.86
N ASP A 277 24.09 50.85 34.35
CA ASP A 277 23.24 51.23 33.22
C ASP A 277 23.58 50.67 31.81
N PRO A 278 22.66 50.82 30.83
CA PRO A 278 22.78 50.44 29.43
C PRO A 278 23.31 51.59 28.55
N GLY A 279 23.83 51.27 27.36
CA GLY A 279 23.99 52.30 26.31
C GLY A 279 24.83 51.90 25.10
N GLY A 280 24.28 52.21 23.92
CA GLY A 280 24.97 52.48 22.65
C GLY A 280 25.30 51.23 21.82
N ASP A 281 24.63 50.98 20.69
CA ASP A 281 24.71 51.68 19.40
C ASP A 281 26.15 51.80 18.87
N GLY A 282 26.37 51.31 17.65
CA GLY A 282 27.70 51.24 17.05
C GLY A 282 27.72 50.43 15.76
N SER A 283 27.32 51.09 14.70
CA SER A 283 27.37 50.66 13.31
C SER A 283 28.77 50.26 12.80
N ASP A 284 28.76 49.55 11.67
CA ASP A 284 29.67 49.71 10.52
C ASP A 284 31.06 49.03 10.53
N ARG A 285 31.22 48.16 9.51
CA ARG A 285 32.33 48.05 8.53
C ARG A 285 33.27 46.83 8.53
N ARG A 286 33.23 46.21 7.34
CA ARG A 286 34.24 45.50 6.54
C ARG A 286 34.37 44.00 6.71
#